data_AF-A0A705NL61-F1
#
_entry.id   AF-A0A705NL61-F1
#
_cell.length_a   1.000
_cell.length_b   1.000
_cell.length_c   1.000
_cell.angle_alpha   90.00
_cell.angle_beta   90.00
_cell.angle_gamma   90.00
#
_symmetry.space_group_name_H-M   'P 1'
#
loop_
_entity.id
_entity.type
_entity.pdbx_description
1 polymer ?
#
loop_
_entity_poly.entity_id
_entity_poly.type
_entity_poly.pdbx_seq_one_letter_code
_entity_poly.pdbx_strand_id
1 'polypeptide(L)' 'MATTTPERVMQETMDYHALNAMLNLYDKAGHIQFDKDQQAIDAFFATHVRPHSVTFASQHERLGT' A
#
# COMPACT_ATOMS: atom_id res chain seq x y z
N MET A 1 19.51 -15.18 -30.16
CA MET A 1 19.44 -13.80 -29.63
C MET A 1 18.10 -13.66 -28.95
N ALA A 2 18.05 -13.83 -27.62
CA ALA A 2 16.82 -13.70 -26.85
C ALA A 2 16.65 -12.22 -26.48
N THR A 3 15.68 -11.55 -27.10
CA THR A 3 15.28 -10.20 -26.74
C THR A 3 14.43 -10.28 -25.48
N THR A 4 15.06 -10.25 -24.31
CA THR A 4 14.38 -9.96 -23.05
C THR A 4 14.04 -8.48 -23.04
N THR A 5 12.87 -8.14 -23.57
CA THR A 5 12.21 -6.86 -23.29
C THR A 5 12.09 -6.76 -21.77
N PRO A 6 12.69 -5.76 -21.11
CA PRO A 6 12.31 -5.44 -19.75
C PRO A 6 10.91 -4.85 -19.89
N GLU A 7 9.89 -5.69 -19.80
CA GLU A 7 8.60 -5.23 -19.30
C GLU A 7 8.90 -4.73 -17.90
N ARG A 8 9.27 -3.44 -17.87
CA ARG A 8 9.45 -2.63 -16.70
C ARG A 8 8.24 -2.98 -15.84
N VAL A 9 8.50 -3.56 -14.69
CA VAL A 9 7.51 -3.78 -13.63
C VAL A 9 7.06 -2.37 -13.22
N MET A 10 6.18 -1.80 -14.04
CA MET A 10 5.61 -0.45 -13.97
C MET A 10 4.31 -0.43 -13.19
N GLN A 11 4.00 -1.52 -12.49
CA GLN A 11 3.22 -1.39 -11.28
C GLN A 11 4.31 -1.15 -10.23
N GLU A 12 4.68 0.07 -9.88
CA GLU A 12 3.86 0.92 -9.00
C GLU A 12 2.97 0.10 -8.05
N THR A 13 3.40 -1.09 -7.61
CA THR A 13 3.02 -1.65 -6.33
C THR A 13 3.72 -0.82 -5.27
N MET A 14 3.24 0.43 -5.21
CA MET A 14 3.11 1.38 -4.14
C MET A 14 4.12 1.24 -3.01
N ASP A 15 4.82 2.34 -2.76
CA ASP A 15 5.83 2.54 -1.72
C ASP A 15 5.42 2.10 -0.30
N TYR A 16 4.17 1.73 -0.03
CA TYR A 16 3.75 1.21 1.28
C TYR A 16 4.48 -0.08 1.69
N HIS A 17 4.81 -0.98 0.75
CA HIS A 17 5.61 -2.17 1.07
C HIS A 17 7.03 -1.79 1.48
N ALA A 18 7.63 -0.81 0.82
CA ALA A 18 8.94 -0.28 1.18
C ALA A 18 8.89 0.42 2.55
N LEU A 19 7.86 1.21 2.81
CA LEU A 19 7.63 1.89 4.10
C LEU A 19 7.48 0.88 5.25
N ASN A 20 6.72 -0.20 5.05
CA ASN A 20 6.59 -1.26 6.05
C ASN A 20 7.93 -2.02 6.26
N ALA A 21 8.68 -2.25 5.19
CA ALA A 21 10.02 -2.84 5.31
C ALA A 21 11.00 -1.99 6.14
N MET A 22 10.80 -0.66 6.21
CA MET A 22 11.62 0.23 7.05
C MET A 22 11.45 -0.03 8.55
N LEU A 23 10.39 -0.71 9.01
CA LEU A 23 10.25 -1.10 10.42
C LEU A 23 11.35 -2.09 10.84
N ASN A 24 11.85 -2.89 9.90
CA ASN A 24 12.98 -3.78 10.13
C ASN A 24 14.33 -3.04 10.13
N LEU A 25 14.34 -1.77 9.71
CA LEU A 25 15.51 -0.90 9.72
C LEU A 25 15.44 0.01 10.95
N TYR A 26 16.09 -0.41 12.02
CA TYR A 26 16.17 0.35 13.25
C TYR A 26 16.87 1.70 13.02
N ASP A 27 16.41 2.73 13.73
CA ASP A 27 17.03 4.05 13.66
C ASP A 27 18.43 4.07 14.31
N LYS A 28 19.07 5.24 14.32
CA LYS A 28 20.41 5.41 14.91
C LYS A 28 20.46 5.13 16.42
N ALA A 29 19.31 5.16 17.10
CA ALA A 29 19.18 4.85 18.52
C ALA A 29 18.76 3.39 18.76
N GLY A 30 18.53 2.59 17.70
CA GLY A 30 18.08 1.22 17.81
C GLY A 30 16.57 1.07 18.00
N HIS A 31 15.77 2.08 17.65
CA HIS A 31 14.31 2.03 17.76
C HIS A 31 13.63 1.65 16.45
N ILE A 32 12.47 1.01 16.57
CA ILE A 32 11.58 0.69 15.44
C ILE A 32 10.94 1.99 14.94
N GLN A 33 10.90 2.16 13.62
CA GLN A 33 10.35 3.36 12.97
C GLN A 33 8.82 3.29 12.78
N PHE A 34 8.05 3.33 13.86
CA PHE A 34 6.58 3.20 13.81
C PHE A 34 5.87 4.25 12.93
N ASP A 35 6.43 5.46 12.81
CA ASP A 35 5.88 6.50 11.93
C ASP A 35 5.81 6.07 10.46
N LYS A 36 6.69 5.14 10.05
CA LYS A 36 6.69 4.57 8.69
C LYS A 36 5.54 3.61 8.47
N ASP A 37 5.07 2.95 9.52
CA ASP A 37 3.89 2.09 9.45
C ASP A 37 2.63 2.93 9.19
N GLN A 38 2.50 4.06 9.88
CA GLN A 38 1.40 5.00 9.64
C GLN A 38 1.39 5.51 8.19
N GLN A 39 2.56 5.86 7.66
CA GLN A 39 2.70 6.28 6.25
C GLN A 39 2.35 5.14 5.29
N ALA A 40 2.72 3.90 5.62
CA ALA A 40 2.38 2.73 4.81
C ALA A 40 0.86 2.51 4.77
N ILE A 41 0.17 2.67 5.91
CA ILE A 41 -1.29 2.56 6.00
C ILE A 41 -1.95 3.60 5.09
N ASP A 42 -1.55 4.86 5.18
CA ASP A 42 -2.16 5.94 4.38
C ASP A 42 -1.97 5.69 2.88
N ALA A 43 -0.76 5.30 2.48
CA ALA A 43 -0.45 4.94 1.10
C ALA A 43 -1.26 3.72 0.64
N PHE A 44 -1.34 2.64 1.43
CA PHE A 44 -2.13 1.46 1.10
C PHE A 44 -3.62 1.77 0.95
N PHE A 45 -4.18 2.59 1.85
CA PHE A 45 -5.58 2.97 1.77
C PHE A 45 -5.89 3.80 0.52
N ALA A 46 -5.06 4.80 0.22
CA ALA A 46 -5.27 5.68 -0.92
C ALA A 46 -5.19 4.94 -2.27
N THR A 47 -4.30 3.95 -2.35
CA THR A 47 -3.86 3.39 -3.63
C THR A 47 -4.39 1.99 -3.89
N HIS A 48 -4.71 1.24 -2.85
CA HIS A 48 -5.22 -0.11 -2.95
C HIS A 48 -6.64 -0.21 -2.40
N VAL A 49 -6.89 0.18 -1.15
CA VAL A 49 -8.22 -0.04 -0.54
C VAL A 49 -9.29 0.80 -1.22
N ARG A 50 -9.12 2.12 -1.31
CA ARG A 50 -10.16 3.03 -1.86
C ARG A 50 -10.52 2.70 -3.31
N PRO A 51 -9.57 2.47 -4.24
CA PRO A 51 -9.91 2.16 -5.63
C PRO A 51 -10.61 0.81 -5.81
N HIS A 52 -10.38 -0.15 -4.90
CA HIS A 52 -10.97 -1.50 -4.96
C HIS A 52 -12.15 -1.67 -3.98
N SER A 53 -12.63 -0.58 -3.39
CA SER A 53 -13.79 -0.59 -2.48
C SER A 53 -15.05 -0.15 -3.19
N VAL A 54 -16.14 -0.89 -2.99
CA VAL A 54 -17.47 -0.50 -3.48
C VAL A 54 -18.04 0.59 -2.56
N THR A 55 -18.47 1.71 -3.15
CA THR A 55 -19.18 2.77 -2.44
C THR A 55 -20.67 2.56 -2.53
N PHE A 56 -21.36 2.69 -1.39
CA PHE A 56 -22.82 2.63 -1.29
C PHE A 56 -23.34 3.96 -0.78
N ALA A 57 -24.49 4.43 -1.26
CA ALA A 57 -25.11 5.67 -0.81
C ALA A 57 -25.75 5.51 0.58
N SER A 58 -26.09 4.29 0.99
CA SER A 58 -26.60 3.99 2.33
C SER A 58 -26.26 2.56 2.79
N GLN A 59 -26.39 2.32 4.10
CA GLN A 59 -26.26 0.96 4.64
C GLN A 59 -27.34 0.01 4.11
N HIS A 60 -28.54 0.53 3.86
CA HIS A 60 -29.68 -0.24 3.34
C HIS A 60 -29.39 -0.77 1.92
N GLU A 61 -28.82 0.09 1.05
CA GLU A 61 -28.37 -0.31 -0.29
C GLU A 61 -27.28 -1.39 -0.25
N ARG A 62 -26.34 -1.28 0.71
CA ARG A 62 -25.28 -2.28 0.90
C ARG A 62 -25.82 -3.64 1.37
N LEU A 63 -26.83 -3.63 2.24
CA LEU A 63 -27.36 -4.84 2.88
C LEU A 63 -28.50 -5.51 2.09
N GLY A 64 -29.08 -4.82 1.11
CA GLY A 64 -30.10 -5.38 0.19
C GLY A 64 -31.41 -5.78 0.86
N THR A 65 -31.71 -5.19 2.02
CA THR A 65 -32.94 -5.44 2.80
C THR A 65 -34.14 -4.71 2.22
#